data_AF-A0AAW9PW48-F1
#
_entry.id   AF-A0AAW9PW48-F1
#
_cell.length_a   1.000
_cell.length_b   1.000
_cell.length_c   1.000
_cell.angle_alpha   90.00
_cell.angle_beta   90.00
_cell.angle_gamma   90.00
#
_symmetry.space_group_name_H-M   'P 1'
#
loop_
_entity.id
_entity.type
_entity.pdbx_description
1 polymer ?
#
loop_
_entity_poly.entity_id
_entity_poly.type
_entity_poly.pdbx_seq_one_letter_code
_entity_poly.pdbx_strand_id
1 'polypeptide(L)'
;MAYAILRVEKTKNTSIAGKNSHNMRLRKTHNADPNLKSQNRILIGSGDLRTDLNARFQATNVKARNSTSVVCNELILTASPEFFENNKKLEDWVKVQMEYLQNEFGENAINAVLHLDEQTPHIHAFITGIEYKNG
;
A
#
# COMPACT_ATOMS: atom_id res chain seq x y z
N MET A 1 22.73 12.71 2.04
CA MET A 1 21.73 13.29 1.12
C MET A 1 20.53 12.37 1.13
N ALA A 2 19.33 12.88 1.31
CA ALA A 2 18.12 12.05 1.33
C ALA A 2 17.56 11.90 -0.09
N TYR A 3 17.02 10.71 -0.39
CA TYR A 3 16.37 10.38 -1.64
C TYR A 3 14.91 10.02 -1.38
N ALA A 4 14.03 10.39 -2.32
CA ALA A 4 12.70 9.82 -2.41
C ALA A 4 12.79 8.44 -3.07
N ILE A 5 12.06 7.46 -2.53
CA ILE A 5 12.08 6.07 -3.01
C ILE A 5 10.65 5.65 -3.31
N LEU A 6 10.40 5.29 -4.57
CA LEU A 6 9.18 4.63 -5.03
C LEU A 6 9.57 3.33 -5.73
N ARG A 7 9.08 2.20 -5.20
CA ARG A 7 9.24 0.88 -5.84
C ARG A 7 7.89 0.34 -6.24
N VAL A 8 7.79 -0.25 -7.43
CA VAL A 8 6.59 -0.92 -7.90
C VAL A 8 6.80 -2.43 -7.98
N GLU A 9 5.85 -3.20 -7.48
CA GLU A 9 5.83 -4.67 -7.59
C GLU A 9 4.47 -5.17 -8.06
N LYS A 10 4.45 -6.08 -9.04
CA LYS A 10 3.22 -6.69 -9.55
C LYS A 10 2.64 -7.66 -8.53
N THR A 11 1.37 -7.48 -8.16
CA THR A 11 0.66 -8.38 -7.25
C THR A 11 -0.28 -9.31 -8.02
N LYS A 12 0.04 -10.61 -7.99
CA LYS A 12 -0.83 -11.65 -8.56
C LYS A 12 -2.02 -11.93 -7.66
N ASN A 13 -3.12 -12.41 -8.23
CA ASN A 13 -4.33 -12.75 -7.47
C ASN A 13 -4.05 -13.77 -6.34
N THR A 14 -3.17 -14.74 -6.57
CA THR A 14 -2.73 -15.71 -5.56
C THR A 14 -1.88 -15.09 -4.44
N SER A 15 -1.24 -13.95 -4.66
CA SER A 15 -0.33 -13.32 -3.68
C SER A 15 -1.06 -12.41 -2.67
N ILE A 16 -2.32 -12.06 -2.92
CA ILE A 16 -3.09 -11.09 -2.11
C ILE A 16 -3.12 -11.47 -0.63
N ALA A 17 -3.41 -12.72 -0.30
CA ALA A 17 -3.48 -13.16 1.10
C ALA A 17 -2.14 -13.03 1.82
N GLY A 18 -1.03 -13.36 1.14
CA GLY A 18 0.31 -13.23 1.71
C GLY A 18 0.73 -11.78 1.93
N LYS A 19 0.40 -10.89 0.99
CA LYS A 19 0.63 -9.45 1.10
C LYS A 19 -0.20 -8.84 2.24
N ASN A 20 -1.49 -9.17 2.31
CA ASN A 20 -2.36 -8.72 3.41
C ASN A 20 -1.84 -9.20 4.77
N SER A 21 -1.45 -10.48 4.87
CA SER A 21 -0.91 -11.05 6.10
C SER A 21 0.36 -10.34 6.59
N HIS A 22 1.23 -9.90 5.66
CA HIS A 22 2.40 -9.10 5.99
C HIS A 22 2.04 -7.70 6.47
N ASN A 23 1.24 -6.98 5.68
CA ASN A 23 0.97 -5.55 5.91
C ASN A 23 0.11 -5.33 7.16
N MET A 24 -0.78 -6.28 7.46
CA MET A 24 -1.60 -6.25 8.67
C MET A 24 -0.96 -6.97 9.86
N ARG A 25 0.29 -7.43 9.73
CA ARG A 25 1.03 -8.14 10.77
C ARG A 25 0.24 -9.33 11.35
N LEU A 26 -0.37 -10.13 10.47
CA LEU A 26 -1.07 -11.38 10.81
C LEU A 26 -0.14 -12.59 10.85
N ARG A 27 1.11 -12.41 10.43
CA ARG A 27 2.20 -13.39 10.53
C ARG A 27 3.40 -12.77 11.23
N LYS A 28 4.25 -13.62 11.81
CA LYS A 28 5.54 -13.20 12.36
C LYS A 28 6.40 -12.62 11.23
N THR A 29 6.90 -11.41 11.45
CA THR A 29 7.77 -10.68 10.52
C THR A 29 9.05 -10.35 11.26
N HIS A 30 10.20 -10.76 10.73
CA HIS A 30 11.46 -10.81 11.48
C HIS A 30 12.02 -9.42 11.81
N ASN A 31 11.85 -8.47 10.91
CA ASN A 31 12.38 -7.11 10.98
C ASN A 31 11.37 -6.08 11.53
N ALA A 32 10.21 -6.54 12.01
CA ALA A 32 9.18 -5.69 12.59
C ALA A 32 9.20 -5.82 14.13
N ASP A 33 9.21 -4.69 14.83
CA ASP A 33 9.11 -4.63 16.30
C ASP A 33 7.64 -4.77 16.73
N PRO A 34 7.25 -5.87 17.41
CA PRO A 34 5.87 -6.09 17.84
C PRO A 34 5.33 -5.00 18.78
N ASN A 35 6.21 -4.30 19.52
CA ASN A 35 5.80 -3.24 20.44
C ASN A 35 5.36 -1.96 19.71
N LEU A 36 5.82 -1.78 18.47
CA LEU A 36 5.50 -0.63 17.62
C LEU A 36 4.34 -0.92 16.66
N LYS A 37 3.82 -2.15 16.62
CA LYS A 37 2.71 -2.56 15.72
C LYS A 37 1.50 -1.62 15.80
N SER A 38 1.16 -1.13 16.99
CA SER A 38 0.02 -0.22 17.20
C SER A 38 0.21 1.16 16.56
N GLN A 39 1.43 1.51 16.15
CA GLN A 39 1.74 2.75 15.44
C GLN A 39 1.51 2.63 13.93
N ASN A 40 1.41 1.41 13.38
CA ASN A 40 1.04 1.22 11.98
C ASN A 40 -0.39 1.73 11.75
N ARG A 41 -0.62 2.32 10.58
CA ARG A 41 -1.89 2.99 10.27
C ARG A 41 -2.43 2.52 8.93
N ILE A 42 -3.71 2.18 8.90
CA ILE A 42 -4.45 2.06 7.64
C ILE A 42 -4.75 3.48 7.17
N LEU A 43 -4.26 3.84 5.98
CA LEU A 43 -4.46 5.16 5.39
C LEU A 43 -5.59 5.13 4.34
N ILE A 44 -5.70 4.03 3.59
CA ILE A 44 -6.76 3.79 2.60
C ILE A 44 -7.26 2.36 2.75
N GLY A 45 -8.57 2.18 2.56
CA GLY A 45 -9.21 0.88 2.52
C GLY A 45 -9.56 0.33 3.91
N SER A 46 -9.93 -0.94 3.96
CA SER A 46 -10.43 -1.60 5.17
C SER A 46 -9.33 -2.28 6.00
N GLY A 47 -8.12 -2.39 5.45
CA GLY A 47 -7.08 -3.28 5.98
C GLY A 47 -7.27 -4.74 5.57
N ASP A 48 -8.28 -5.07 4.77
CA ASP A 48 -8.37 -6.35 4.07
C ASP A 48 -8.28 -6.13 2.55
N LEU A 49 -7.07 -6.33 2.03
CA LEU A 49 -6.76 -6.15 0.61
C LEU A 49 -7.65 -6.99 -0.31
N ARG A 50 -8.12 -8.17 0.12
CA ARG A 50 -9.03 -8.99 -0.71
C ARG A 50 -10.39 -8.31 -0.83
N THR A 51 -10.90 -7.82 0.30
CA THR A 51 -12.19 -7.12 0.37
C THR A 51 -12.14 -5.85 -0.48
N ASP A 52 -11.10 -5.03 -0.33
CA ASP A 52 -10.95 -3.77 -1.08
C ASP A 52 -10.81 -4.02 -2.61
N LEU A 53 -10.04 -5.04 -3.01
CA LEU A 53 -9.90 -5.43 -4.42
C LEU A 53 -11.22 -5.91 -5.03
N ASN A 54 -11.95 -6.75 -4.30
CA ASN A 54 -13.24 -7.28 -4.76
C ASN A 54 -14.28 -6.16 -4.90
N ALA A 55 -14.32 -5.21 -3.96
CA ALA A 55 -15.19 -4.04 -4.05
C ALA A 55 -14.90 -3.21 -5.32
N ARG A 56 -13.61 -2.96 -5.61
CA ARG A 56 -13.21 -2.26 -6.84
C ARG A 56 -13.63 -3.03 -8.10
N PHE A 57 -13.36 -4.33 -8.15
CA PHE A 57 -13.71 -5.18 -9.28
C PHE A 57 -15.22 -5.24 -9.53
N GLN A 58 -16.02 -5.28 -8.46
CA GLN A 58 -17.47 -5.22 -8.55
C GLN A 58 -17.95 -3.87 -9.08
N ALA A 59 -17.42 -2.76 -8.56
CA ALA A 59 -17.79 -1.41 -8.98
C ALA A 59 -17.48 -1.13 -10.46
N THR A 60 -16.42 -1.74 -11.01
CA THR A 60 -16.00 -1.55 -12.40
C THR A 60 -16.37 -2.70 -13.33
N ASN A 61 -17.08 -3.72 -12.83
CA ASN A 61 -17.39 -4.96 -13.57
C ASN A 61 -16.16 -5.65 -14.20
N VAL A 62 -15.00 -5.54 -13.54
CA VAL A 62 -13.74 -6.18 -13.96
C VAL A 62 -13.60 -7.51 -13.23
N LYS A 63 -13.00 -8.50 -13.90
CA LYS A 63 -12.69 -9.80 -13.32
C LYS A 63 -11.25 -10.19 -13.64
N ALA A 64 -10.57 -10.80 -12.68
CA ALA A 64 -9.31 -11.46 -12.96
C ALA A 64 -9.54 -12.60 -13.95
N ARG A 65 -8.69 -12.70 -14.98
CA ARG A 65 -8.80 -13.77 -15.99
C ARG A 65 -8.56 -15.15 -15.37
N ASN A 66 -7.61 -15.24 -14.45
CA ASN A 66 -7.24 -16.47 -13.74
C ASN A 66 -6.51 -16.16 -12.43
N SER A 67 -6.10 -17.20 -11.71
CA SER A 67 -5.39 -17.10 -10.42
C SER A 67 -4.00 -16.47 -10.51
N THR A 68 -3.35 -16.48 -11.68
CA THR A 68 -1.99 -15.94 -11.88
C THR A 68 -1.98 -14.52 -12.46
N SER A 69 -3.17 -13.96 -12.73
CA SER A 69 -3.34 -12.61 -13.25
C SER A 69 -2.79 -11.59 -12.24
N VAL A 70 -2.09 -10.58 -12.75
CA VAL A 70 -1.75 -9.38 -11.97
C VAL A 70 -3.03 -8.59 -11.79
N VAL A 71 -3.43 -8.39 -10.53
CA VAL A 71 -4.71 -7.75 -10.17
C VAL A 71 -4.54 -6.34 -9.63
N CYS A 72 -3.36 -6.03 -9.09
CA CYS A 72 -2.93 -4.70 -8.69
C CYS A 72 -1.39 -4.64 -8.66
N ASN A 73 -0.84 -3.44 -8.51
CA ASN A 73 0.56 -3.21 -8.21
C ASN A 73 0.70 -2.69 -6.77
N GLU A 74 1.70 -3.18 -6.05
CA GLU A 74 2.11 -2.63 -4.76
C GLU A 74 3.17 -1.56 -4.99
N LEU A 75 2.91 -0.36 -4.50
CA LEU A 75 3.85 0.74 -4.41
C LEU A 75 4.41 0.74 -2.99
N ILE A 76 5.75 0.73 -2.88
CA ILE A 76 6.44 1.08 -1.64
C ILE A 76 6.87 2.53 -1.77
N LEU A 77 6.31 3.39 -0.91
CA LEU A 77 6.69 4.80 -0.80
C LEU A 77 7.52 4.97 0.47
N THR A 78 8.73 5.48 0.34
CA THR A 78 9.60 5.80 1.48
C THR A 78 10.64 6.86 1.08
N ALA A 79 11.54 7.18 1.99
CA ALA A 79 12.68 8.04 1.76
C ALA A 79 13.92 7.46 2.47
N SER A 80 15.10 8.01 2.22
CA SER A 80 16.30 7.64 2.98
C SER A 80 16.06 7.83 4.50
N PRO A 81 16.60 6.95 5.36
CA PRO A 81 16.34 6.99 6.81
C PRO A 81 16.59 8.35 7.45
N GLU A 82 17.62 9.08 6.99
CA GLU A 82 18.03 10.39 7.50
C GLU A 82 16.95 11.47 7.29
N PHE A 83 15.99 11.23 6.38
CA PHE A 83 14.82 12.10 6.21
C PHE A 83 13.90 12.07 7.43
N PHE A 84 13.78 10.92 8.09
CA PHE A 84 12.82 10.66 9.17
C PHE A 84 13.38 10.86 10.58
N GLU A 85 14.68 11.10 10.73
CA GLU A 85 15.31 11.36 12.04
C GLU A 85 14.66 12.53 12.81
N ASN A 86 14.05 13.47 12.08
CA ASN A 86 13.22 14.52 12.66
C ASN A 86 11.72 14.17 12.51
N ASN A 87 11.15 13.59 13.56
CA ASN A 87 9.75 13.12 13.63
C ASN A 87 8.71 14.18 13.21
N LYS A 88 9.03 15.47 13.25
CA LYS A 88 8.12 16.53 12.76
C LYS A 88 7.76 16.40 11.28
N LYS A 89 8.56 15.66 10.49
CA LYS A 89 8.34 15.49 9.05
C LYS A 89 7.47 14.29 8.68
N LEU A 90 7.17 13.38 9.61
CA LEU A 90 6.46 12.14 9.28
C LEU A 90 5.04 12.42 8.80
N GLU A 91 4.27 13.20 9.56
CA GLU A 91 2.87 13.48 9.22
C GLU A 91 2.76 14.31 7.93
N ASP A 92 3.64 15.29 7.74
CA ASP A 92 3.71 16.06 6.48
C ASP A 92 4.04 15.16 5.29
N TRP A 93 4.99 14.23 5.47
CA TRP A 93 5.34 13.25 4.44
C TRP A 93 4.17 12.33 4.12
N VAL A 94 3.47 11.78 5.13
CA VAL A 94 2.27 10.95 4.95
C VAL A 94 1.21 11.72 4.18
N LYS A 95 0.94 12.98 4.56
CA LYS A 95 -0.03 13.84 3.88
C LYS A 95 0.31 14.02 2.40
N VAL A 96 1.56 14.34 2.08
CA VAL A 96 2.03 14.49 0.69
C VAL A 96 1.89 13.17 -0.09
N GLN A 97 2.21 12.02 0.52
CA GLN A 97 2.03 10.73 -0.14
C GLN A 97 0.56 10.42 -0.41
N MET A 98 -0.34 10.77 0.51
CA MET A 98 -1.79 10.57 0.34
C MET A 98 -2.36 11.47 -0.76
N GLU A 99 -1.93 12.73 -0.82
CA GLU A 99 -2.30 13.64 -1.91
C GLU A 99 -1.82 13.10 -3.26
N TYR A 100 -0.58 12.61 -3.33
CA TYR A 100 -0.04 11.95 -4.53
C TYR A 100 -0.89 10.73 -4.95
N LEU A 101 -1.18 9.82 -4.02
CA LEU A 101 -1.98 8.61 -4.32
C LEU A 101 -3.38 8.98 -4.83
N GLN A 102 -4.03 9.96 -4.21
CA GLN A 102 -5.35 10.43 -4.61
C GLN A 102 -5.33 11.10 -5.99
N ASN A 103 -4.35 11.97 -6.25
CA ASN A 103 -4.29 12.73 -7.50
C ASN A 103 -3.93 11.84 -8.70
N GLU A 104 -2.98 10.92 -8.53
CA GLU A 104 -2.51 10.08 -9.64
C GLU A 104 -3.39 8.86 -9.88
N PHE A 105 -3.94 8.26 -8.81
CA PHE A 105 -4.64 6.97 -8.91
C PHE A 105 -6.11 7.03 -8.51
N GLY A 106 -6.54 8.02 -7.71
CA GLY A 106 -7.92 8.15 -7.26
C GLY A 106 -8.50 6.84 -6.72
N GLU A 107 -9.66 6.43 -7.24
CA GLU A 107 -10.34 5.18 -6.83
C GLU A 107 -9.55 3.89 -7.15
N ASN A 108 -8.50 3.96 -7.98
CA ASN A 108 -7.64 2.81 -8.21
C ASN A 108 -6.66 2.57 -7.06
N ALA A 109 -6.39 3.55 -6.19
CA ALA A 109 -5.70 3.34 -4.92
C ALA A 109 -6.66 2.71 -3.90
N ILE A 110 -6.69 1.38 -3.85
CA ILE A 110 -7.73 0.63 -3.11
C ILE A 110 -7.37 0.37 -1.64
N ASN A 111 -6.09 0.37 -1.31
CA ASN A 111 -5.61 0.04 0.03
C ASN A 111 -4.23 0.69 0.25
N ALA A 112 -3.99 1.26 1.43
CA ALA A 112 -2.69 1.77 1.80
C ALA A 112 -2.45 1.64 3.30
N VAL A 113 -1.28 1.11 3.68
CA VAL A 113 -0.89 0.90 5.08
C VAL A 113 0.49 1.50 5.32
N LEU A 114 0.60 2.34 6.33
CA LEU A 114 1.85 2.88 6.85
C LEU A 114 2.44 1.91 7.87
N HIS A 115 3.69 1.51 7.66
CA HIS A 115 4.49 0.80 8.65
C HIS A 115 5.47 1.75 9.35
N LEU A 116 5.43 1.73 10.68
CA LEU A 116 6.33 2.46 11.58
C LEU A 116 7.09 1.50 12.52
N ASP A 117 6.84 0.19 12.41
CA ASP A 117 7.43 -0.86 13.23
C ASP A 117 8.65 -1.52 12.60
N GLU A 118 9.12 -1.04 11.45
CA GLU A 118 10.35 -1.49 10.79
C GLU A 118 11.42 -0.36 10.81
N GLN A 119 12.59 -0.60 10.20
CA GLN A 119 13.73 0.32 10.27
C GLN A 119 13.46 1.74 9.76
N THR A 120 12.62 1.89 8.75
CA THR A 120 12.34 3.19 8.12
C THR A 120 10.86 3.28 7.78
N PRO A 121 10.18 4.40 8.13
CA PRO A 121 8.79 4.60 7.76
C PRO A 121 8.54 4.40 6.27
N HIS A 122 7.52 3.60 5.94
CA HIS A 122 7.15 3.35 4.55
C HIS A 122 5.68 3.00 4.41
N ILE A 123 5.10 3.32 3.24
CA ILE A 123 3.72 3.01 2.90
C ILE A 123 3.71 1.89 1.87
N HIS A 124 2.91 0.86 2.13
CA HIS A 124 2.48 -0.11 1.13
C HIS A 124 1.14 0.36 0.55
N ALA A 125 1.10 0.77 -0.72
CA ALA A 125 -0.13 1.18 -1.41
C ALA A 125 -0.45 0.24 -2.57
N PHE A 126 -1.68 -0.25 -2.66
CA PHE A 126 -2.12 -1.15 -3.74
C PHE A 126 -2.97 -0.40 -4.76
N ILE A 127 -2.49 -0.40 -5.99
CA ILE A 127 -3.07 0.32 -7.12
C ILE A 127 -3.60 -0.67 -8.16
N THR A 128 -4.88 -0.60 -8.48
CA THR A 128 -5.47 -1.38 -9.58
C THR A 128 -5.18 -0.73 -10.93
N GLY A 129 -5.00 -1.53 -11.98
CA GLY A 129 -4.75 -1.04 -13.34
C GLY A 129 -6.03 -0.91 -14.17
N ILE A 130 -7.13 -0.45 -13.54
CA ILE A 130 -8.44 -0.38 -14.22
C ILE A 130 -8.59 1.01 -14.84
N GLU A 131 -8.64 1.02 -16.16
CA GLU A 131 -8.94 2.23 -16.94
C GLU A 131 -10.45 2.27 -17.22
N TYR A 132 -11.06 3.44 -17.03
CA TYR A 132 -12.39 3.68 -17.54
C TYR A 132 -12.29 3.80 -19.05
N LYS A 133 -12.97 2.92 -19.80
CA LYS A 133 -13.23 3.22 -21.20
C LYS A 133 -14.17 4.41 -21.21
N ASN A 134 -13.64 5.59 -21.48
CA ASN A 134 -14.46 6.69 -21.96
C ASN A 134 -15.09 6.16 -23.26
N GLY A 135 -16.41 5.96 -23.21
CA GLY A 135 -17.20 5.54 -24.37
C GLY A 135 -17.17 6.59 -25.47
#